data_AF-A0A3M1A0I6-F1
#
_entry.id   AF-A0A3M1A0I6-F1
#
_cell.length_a   1.000
_cell.length_b   1.000
_cell.length_c   1.000
_cell.angle_alpha   90.00
_cell.angle_beta   90.00
_cell.angle_gamma   90.00
#
_symmetry.space_group_name_H-M   'P 1'
#
loop_
_entity.id
_entity.type
_entity.pdbx_description
1 polymer ?
#
loop_
_entity_poly.entity_id
_entity_poly.type
_entity_poly.pdbx_seq_one_letter_code
_entity_poly.pdbx_strand_id
1 'polypeptide(L)'
;KNPNDALAGAYDFMHLFGHVCLGLMWSRMARAAMEGLEAEGADRAFLQAKITTGRYYMARQLPATKAHLARILAGGETVMSLDAEAF
;
A
#
# COMPACT_ATOMS: atom_id res chain seq x y z
N LYS A 1 -13.84 21.73 10.35
CA LYS A 1 -13.42 21.12 9.06
C LYS A 1 -12.57 22.13 8.32
N ASN A 2 -11.27 21.86 8.17
CA ASN A 2 -10.35 22.73 7.43
C ASN A 2 -10.02 22.03 6.10
N PRO A 3 -10.36 22.60 4.93
CA PRO A 3 -10.06 21.99 3.64
C PRO A 3 -8.56 21.81 3.40
N ASN A 4 -7.70 22.64 4.01
CA ASN A 4 -6.25 22.54 3.85
C ASN A 4 -5.69 21.25 4.47
N ASP A 5 -6.29 20.74 5.54
CA ASP A 5 -5.89 19.46 6.13
C ASP A 5 -6.16 18.29 5.19
N ALA A 6 -7.30 18.34 4.48
CA ALA A 6 -7.66 17.31 3.51
C ALA A 6 -6.74 17.36 2.27
N LEU A 7 -6.41 18.55 1.79
CA LEU A 7 -5.53 18.73 0.63
C LEU A 7 -4.08 18.36 0.94
N ALA A 8 -3.57 18.70 2.13
CA ALA A 8 -2.22 18.34 2.54
C ALA A 8 -1.99 16.82 2.59
N GLY A 9 -3.02 16.04 2.95
CA GLY A 9 -2.94 14.58 3.01
C GLY A 9 -3.28 13.83 1.72
N ALA A 10 -3.73 14.51 0.66
CA ALA A 10 -4.32 13.85 -0.51
C ALA A 10 -3.36 12.89 -1.25
N TYR A 11 -2.08 13.28 -1.38
CA TYR A 11 -1.07 12.46 -2.05
C TYR A 11 -0.69 11.21 -1.25
N ASP A 12 -0.55 11.34 0.07
CA ASP A 12 -0.32 10.23 0.97
C ASP A 12 -1.53 9.27 1.00
N PHE A 13 -2.75 9.81 0.94
CA PHE A 13 -3.96 8.99 0.83
C PHE A 13 -3.98 8.16 -0.46
N MET A 14 -3.62 8.77 -1.60
CA MET A 14 -3.54 8.05 -2.88
C MET A 14 -2.59 6.85 -2.80
N HIS A 15 -1.40 7.03 -2.21
CA HIS A 15 -0.43 5.95 -2.05
C HIS A 15 -0.88 4.89 -1.05
N LEU A 16 -1.42 5.30 0.09
CA LEU A 16 -1.98 4.39 1.08
C LEU A 16 -3.05 3.50 0.45
N PHE A 17 -3.98 4.10 -0.29
CA PHE A 17 -5.02 3.37 -0.99
C PHE A 17 -4.45 2.41 -2.05
N GLY A 18 -3.46 2.86 -2.83
CA GLY A 18 -2.74 2.02 -3.78
C GLY A 18 -2.10 0.78 -3.12
N HIS A 19 -1.46 0.95 -1.97
CA HIS A 19 -0.88 -0.16 -1.22
C HIS A 19 -1.93 -1.16 -0.73
N VAL A 20 -3.10 -0.70 -0.28
CA VAL A 20 -4.22 -1.55 0.12
C VAL A 20 -4.76 -2.34 -1.07
N CYS A 21 -4.98 -1.68 -2.22
CA CYS A 21 -5.42 -2.34 -3.45
C CYS A 21 -4.45 -3.43 -3.91
N LEU A 22 -3.15 -3.14 -3.91
CA LEU A 22 -2.12 -4.13 -4.23
C LEU A 22 -2.06 -5.26 -3.20
N GLY A 23 -2.19 -4.95 -1.91
CA GLY A 23 -2.31 -5.96 -0.86
C GLY A 23 -3.47 -6.92 -1.12
N LEU A 24 -4.66 -6.39 -1.44
CA LEU A 24 -5.82 -7.20 -1.80
C LEU A 24 -5.53 -8.10 -3.01
N MET A 25 -4.92 -7.56 -4.07
CA MET A 25 -4.61 -8.35 -5.27
C MET A 25 -3.58 -9.44 -4.98
N TRP A 26 -2.54 -9.16 -4.17
CA TRP A 26 -1.57 -10.16 -3.75
C TRP A 26 -2.20 -11.28 -2.93
N SER A 27 -3.10 -10.95 -2.00
CA SER A 27 -3.85 -11.96 -1.25
C SER A 27 -4.73 -12.84 -2.15
N ARG A 28 -5.41 -12.25 -3.14
CA ARG A 28 -6.22 -13.00 -4.12
C ARG A 28 -5.35 -13.92 -4.97
N MET A 29 -4.22 -13.44 -5.47
CA MET A 29 -3.26 -14.25 -6.23
C MET A 29 -2.67 -15.37 -5.38
N ALA A 30 -2.32 -15.11 -4.12
CA ALA A 30 -1.79 -16.12 -3.22
C ALA A 30 -2.81 -17.23 -2.95
N ARG A 31 -4.09 -16.87 -2.73
CA ARG A 31 -5.18 -17.85 -2.57
C ARG A 31 -5.32 -18.72 -3.81
N ALA A 32 -5.43 -18.11 -4.98
CA ALA A 32 -5.55 -18.84 -6.24
C ALA A 32 -4.32 -19.74 -6.51
N ALA A 33 -3.12 -19.30 -6.11
CA ALA A 33 -1.91 -20.10 -6.24
C ALA A 33 -1.88 -21.30 -5.29
N MET A 34 -2.38 -21.13 -4.05
CA MET A 34 -2.54 -22.24 -3.11
C MET A 34 -3.54 -23.27 -3.63
N GLU A 35 -4.69 -22.83 -4.14
CA GLU A 35 -5.69 -23.70 -4.76
C GLU A 35 -5.11 -24.44 -6.00
N GLY A 36 -4.33 -23.74 -6.83
CA GLY A 36 -3.70 -24.31 -8.03
C GLY A 36 -2.62 -25.36 -7.74
N LEU A 37 -2.00 -25.35 -6.56
CA LEU A 37 -0.97 -26.32 -6.18
C LEU A 37 -1.54 -27.73 -5.92
N GLU A 38 -2.85 -27.84 -5.72
CA GLU A 38 -3.57 -29.10 -5.51
C GLU A 38 -3.88 -29.83 -6.84
N ALA A 39 -3.75 -29.14 -7.98
CA ALA A 39 -4.03 -29.72 -9.29
C ALA A 39 -2.90 -30.64 -9.79
N GLU A 40 -3.27 -31.70 -10.49
CA GLU A 40 -2.31 -32.56 -11.20
C GLU A 40 -1.68 -31.79 -12.37
N GLY A 41 -0.36 -31.90 -12.54
CA GLY A 41 0.38 -31.15 -13.56
C GLY A 41 0.64 -29.67 -13.24
N ALA A 42 0.40 -29.21 -12.01
CA ALA A 42 0.63 -27.82 -11.62
C ALA A 42 2.09 -27.36 -11.81
N ASP A 43 2.29 -26.14 -12.32
CA ASP A 43 3.59 -25.46 -12.30
C ASP A 43 3.90 -24.96 -10.87
N ARG A 44 4.41 -25.89 -10.06
CA ARG A 44 4.71 -25.65 -8.64
C ARG A 44 5.71 -24.51 -8.44
N ALA A 45 6.68 -24.35 -9.34
CA ALA A 45 7.71 -23.32 -9.23
C ALA A 45 7.08 -21.92 -9.36
N PHE A 46 6.25 -21.70 -10.37
CA PHE A 46 5.55 -20.43 -10.57
C PHE A 46 4.59 -20.11 -9.43
N LEU A 47 3.76 -21.08 -9.02
CA LEU A 47 2.77 -20.88 -7.97
C LEU A 47 3.42 -20.60 -6.60
N GLN A 48 4.48 -21.32 -6.27
CA GLN A 48 5.24 -21.06 -5.04
C GLN A 48 5.93 -19.69 -5.09
N ALA A 49 6.47 -19.28 -6.25
CA ALA A 49 7.05 -17.96 -6.42
C ALA A 49 6.01 -16.84 -6.22
N LYS A 50 4.77 -17.02 -6.69
CA LYS A 50 3.66 -16.08 -6.44
C LYS A 50 3.35 -15.93 -4.96
N ILE A 51 3.26 -17.02 -4.21
CA ILE A 51 3.02 -16.99 -2.76
C ILE A 51 4.17 -16.28 -2.04
N THR A 52 5.41 -16.63 -2.37
CA THR A 52 6.61 -16.03 -1.76
C THR A 52 6.69 -14.52 -2.03
N THR A 53 6.39 -14.10 -3.26
CA THR A 53 6.39 -12.68 -3.64
C THR A 53 5.27 -11.91 -2.92
N GLY A 54 4.08 -12.50 -2.81
CA GLY A 54 2.99 -11.92 -2.03
C GLY A 54 3.38 -11.70 -0.57
N ARG A 55 4.03 -12.70 0.07
CA ARG A 55 4.55 -12.56 1.44
C ARG A 55 5.58 -11.44 1.57
N TYR A 56 6.50 -11.33 0.61
CA TYR A 56 7.45 -10.23 0.57
C TYR A 56 6.74 -8.88 0.51
N TYR A 57 5.74 -8.72 -0.37
CA TYR A 57 5.00 -7.46 -0.49
C TYR A 57 4.30 -7.09 0.83
N MET A 58 3.64 -8.06 1.47
CA MET A 58 2.99 -7.83 2.77
C MET A 58 3.97 -7.43 3.87
N ALA A 59 5.16 -8.03 3.89
CA ALA A 59 6.14 -7.78 4.94
C ALA A 59 6.98 -6.51 4.71
N ARG A 60 7.26 -6.15 3.45
CA ARG A 60 8.24 -5.12 3.10
C ARG A 60 7.64 -3.86 2.47
N GLN A 61 6.51 -3.97 1.79
CA GLN A 61 5.91 -2.85 1.07
C GLN A 61 4.65 -2.32 1.76
N LEU A 62 3.75 -3.22 2.18
CA LEU A 62 2.50 -2.83 2.84
C LEU A 62 2.68 -1.97 4.11
N PRO A 63 3.74 -2.12 4.93
CA PRO A 63 3.96 -1.23 6.08
C PRO A 63 4.12 0.25 5.73
N ALA A 64 4.41 0.62 4.48
CA ALA A 64 4.41 2.01 4.02
C ALA A 64 3.07 2.73 4.29
N THR A 65 1.95 2.00 4.32
CA THR A 65 0.63 2.53 4.71
C THR A 65 0.65 3.21 6.08
N LYS A 66 1.45 2.72 7.03
CA LYS A 66 1.57 3.34 8.37
C LYS A 66 2.25 4.71 8.28
N ALA A 67 3.27 4.85 7.45
CA ALA A 67 3.95 6.12 7.24
C ALA A 67 3.03 7.13 6.53
N HIS A 68 2.32 6.71 5.48
CA HIS A 68 1.33 7.56 4.82
C HIS A 68 0.21 7.98 5.77
N LEU A 69 -0.29 7.07 6.60
CA LEU A 69 -1.30 7.40 7.61
C LEU A 69 -0.79 8.45 8.61
N ALA A 70 0.44 8.29 9.10
CA ALA A 70 1.04 9.27 10.02
C ALA A 70 1.15 10.65 9.37
N ARG A 71 1.53 10.73 8.08
CA ARG A 71 1.62 11.98 7.32
C ARG A 71 0.25 12.63 7.10
N ILE A 72 -0.79 11.85 6.82
CA ILE A 72 -2.17 12.35 6.72
C ILE A 72 -2.63 12.94 8.06
N LEU A 73 -2.33 12.26 9.17
CA LEU A 73 -2.74 12.70 10.51
C LEU A 73 -1.96 13.91 11.04
N ALA A 74 -0.80 14.23 10.45
CA ALA A 74 -0.02 15.42 10.80
C ALA A 74 -0.71 16.74 10.39
N GLY A 75 -1.73 16.69 9.52
CA GLY A 75 -2.53 17.85 9.14
C GLY A 75 -1.81 18.86 8.25
N GLY A 76 -2.50 19.95 7.90
CA GLY A 76 -2.00 20.96 6.97
C GLY A 76 -1.10 22.01 7.59
N GLU A 77 -1.06 22.14 8.92
CA GLU A 77 -0.31 23.19 9.62
C GLU A 77 1.19 23.19 9.23
N THR A 78 1.82 22.02 9.19
CA THR A 78 3.24 21.90 8.82
C THR A 78 3.54 22.31 7.37
N VAL A 79 2.58 22.16 6.46
CA VAL A 79 2.71 22.52 5.04
C VAL A 79 2.34 23.97 4.79
N MET A 80 1.39 24.51 5.56
CA MET A 80 0.81 25.83 5.36
C MET A 80 1.38 26.91 6.29
N SER A 81 2.35 26.56 7.15
CA SER A 81 2.94 27.48 8.14
C SER A 81 4.06 28.35 7.60
N LEU A 82 4.75 27.93 6.54
CA LEU A 82 5.81 28.73 5.92
C LEU A 82 5.19 29.75 4.96
N ASP A 83 5.60 31.00 5.09
CA ASP A 83 5.20 32.06 4.17
C ASP A 83 5.69 31.76 2.75
N ALA A 84 4.89 32.07 1.75
CA ALA A 84 5.22 31.86 0.35
C ALA A 84 6.51 32.61 -0.04
N GLU A 85 6.80 33.75 0.59
CA GLU A 85 7.99 34.56 0.35
C GLU A 85 9.29 33.92 0.88
N ALA A 86 9.18 32.83 1.65
CA ALA A 86 10.31 32.12 2.24
C ALA A 86 10.70 30.82 1.50
N PHE A 87 10.09 30.54 0.32
CA PHE A 87 10.44 29.44 -0.58
C PHE A 87 11.31 29.91 -1.76
#